data_AF-A0A925RMB1-F1
#
_entry.id   AF-A0A925RMB1-F1
#
_cell.length_a   1.000
_cell.length_b   1.000
_cell.length_c   1.000
_cell.angle_alpha   90.00
_cell.angle_beta   90.00
_cell.angle_gamma   90.00
#
_symmetry.space_group_name_H-M   'P 1'
#
loop_
_entity.id
_entity.type
_entity.pdbx_description
1 polymer ?
#
loop_
_entity_poly.entity_id
_entity_poly.type
_entity_poly.pdbx_seq_one_letter_code
_entity_poly.pdbx_strand_id
1 'polypeptide(L)' 'VAAAARIVVERAVGIPANDLVRDAARLLGFARITERVIERVAAGVRLAAQRELIRINAGKATLPD' A
#
# COMPACT_ATOMS: atom_id res chain seq x y z
N VAL A 1 -3.18 5.03 6.62
CA VAL A 1 -2.87 4.37 5.33
C VAL A 1 -1.38 4.13 5.14
N ALA A 2 -0.52 5.15 5.23
CA ALA A 2 0.91 4.98 4.99
C ALA A 2 1.59 3.90 5.87
N ALA A 3 1.29 3.88 7.18
CA ALA A 3 1.75 2.82 8.08
C ALA A 3 1.21 1.42 7.70
N ALA A 4 -0.06 1.34 7.29
CA ALA A 4 -0.66 0.08 6.83
C ALA A 4 0.02 -0.44 5.55
N ALA A 5 0.37 0.45 4.61
CA ALA A 5 1.11 0.08 3.41
C ALA A 5 2.49 -0.52 3.75
N ARG A 6 3.22 0.10 4.69
CA ARG A 6 4.49 -0.44 5.19
C ARG A 6 4.33 -1.83 5.81
N ILE A 7 3.35 -2.00 6.69
CA ILE A 7 3.08 -3.30 7.34
C ILE A 7 2.80 -4.40 6.31
N VAL A 8 2.02 -4.10 5.26
CA VAL A 8 1.73 -5.07 4.20
C VAL A 8 3.00 -5.44 3.43
N VAL A 9 3.84 -4.46 3.10
CA VAL A 9 5.13 -4.71 2.41
C VAL A 9 6.10 -5.49 3.30
N GLU A 10 6.16 -5.22 4.61
CA GLU A 10 6.96 -5.99 5.57
C GLU A 10 6.54 -7.46 5.61
N ARG A 11 5.23 -7.75 5.45
CA ARG A 11 4.69 -9.11 5.40
C ARG A 11 4.85 -9.78 4.03
N ALA A 12 4.91 -8.99 2.97
CA ALA A 12 4.95 -9.46 1.59
C ALA A 12 5.82 -8.54 0.73
N VAL A 13 7.13 -8.68 0.85
CA VAL A 13 8.10 -7.90 0.06
C VAL A 13 7.94 -8.27 -1.43
N GLY A 14 7.85 -7.26 -2.28
CA GLY A 14 7.68 -7.45 -3.73
C GLY A 14 6.22 -7.61 -4.18
N ILE A 15 5.25 -7.37 -3.30
CA ILE A 15 3.82 -7.38 -3.64
C ILE A 15 3.51 -6.37 -4.77
N PRO A 16 2.67 -6.72 -5.76
CA PRO A 16 2.20 -5.77 -6.76
C PRO A 16 1.51 -4.57 -6.13
N ALA A 17 1.74 -3.37 -6.66
CA ALA A 17 1.19 -2.13 -6.09
C ALA A 17 -0.36 -2.13 -6.02
N ASN A 18 -1.03 -2.78 -6.98
CA ASN A 18 -2.49 -2.92 -6.96
C ASN A 18 -2.98 -3.82 -5.83
N ASP A 19 -2.26 -4.90 -5.55
CA ASP A 19 -2.59 -5.83 -4.47
C ASP A 19 -2.26 -5.21 -3.11
N LEU A 20 -1.15 -4.47 -3.02
CA LEU A 20 -0.81 -3.65 -1.85
C LEU A 20 -1.96 -2.72 -1.45
N VAL A 21 -2.58 -2.03 -2.41
CA VAL A 21 -3.72 -1.13 -2.13
C VAL A 21 -4.91 -1.92 -1.57
N ARG A 22 -5.21 -3.10 -2.12
CA ARG A 22 -6.32 -3.94 -1.65
C ARG A 22 -6.05 -4.48 -0.25
N ASP A 23 -4.84 -4.96 0.00
CA ASP A 23 -4.46 -5.53 1.30
C ASP A 23 -4.32 -4.45 2.38
N ALA A 24 -3.81 -3.28 2.03
CA ALA A 24 -3.82 -2.13 2.92
C ALA A 24 -5.26 -1.70 3.26
N ALA A 25 -6.19 -1.74 2.30
CA ALA A 25 -7.60 -1.44 2.57
C ALA A 25 -8.23 -2.47 3.52
N ARG A 26 -7.95 -3.76 3.34
CA ARG A 26 -8.40 -4.83 4.24
C ARG A 26 -7.83 -4.67 5.65
N LEU A 27 -6.53 -4.37 5.76
CA LEU A 27 -5.86 -4.16 7.04
C LEU A 27 -6.43 -2.96 7.81
N LEU A 28 -6.88 -1.93 7.09
CA LEU A 28 -7.54 -0.76 7.66
C LEU A 28 -9.01 -1.00 8.06
N GLY A 29 -9.55 -2.20 7.83
CA GLY A 29 -10.90 -2.58 8.23
C GLY A 29 -12.01 -2.08 7.29
N PHE A 30 -11.70 -1.72 6.04
CA PHE A 30 -12.75 -1.35 5.09
C PHE A 30 -13.59 -2.58 4.72
N ALA A 31 -14.84 -2.61 5.18
CA ALA A 31 -15.77 -3.71 4.92
C ALA A 31 -16.09 -3.90 3.43
N ARG A 32 -16.13 -2.82 2.65
CA ARG A 32 -16.33 -2.85 1.19
C ARG A 32 -15.23 -2.06 0.50
N ILE A 33 -14.57 -2.70 -0.45
CA ILE A 33 -13.53 -2.06 -1.29
C ILE A 33 -14.23 -1.45 -2.50
N THR A 34 -14.69 -0.21 -2.36
CA THR A 34 -15.25 0.59 -3.46
C THR A 34 -14.14 1.34 -4.20
N GLU A 35 -14.44 1.87 -5.37
CA GLU A 35 -13.50 2.70 -6.16
C GLU A 35 -12.97 3.88 -5.34
N ARG A 36 -13.84 4.59 -4.63
CA ARG A 36 -13.46 5.69 -3.72
C ARG A 36 -12.50 5.23 -2.61
N VAL A 37 -12.68 4.02 -2.07
CA VAL A 37 -11.75 3.45 -1.07
C VAL A 37 -10.40 3.16 -1.73
N ILE A 38 -10.40 2.56 -2.92
CA ILE A 38 -9.18 2.28 -3.69
C ILE A 38 -8.41 3.58 -3.95
N GLU A 39 -9.06 4.62 -4.45
CA GLU A 39 -8.43 5.93 -4.71
C GLU A 39 -7.79 6.52 -3.46
N ARG A 40 -8.53 6.51 -2.33
CA ARG A 40 -8.03 7.03 -1.06
C ARG A 40 -6.83 6.23 -0.55
N VAL A 41 -6.89 4.90 -0.64
CA VAL A 41 -5.80 4.03 -0.18
C VAL A 41 -4.59 4.17 -1.11
N ALA A 42 -4.79 4.24 -2.42
CA ALA A 42 -3.74 4.48 -3.40
C ALA A 42 -3.04 5.83 -3.17
N ALA A 43 -3.79 6.89 -2.85
CA ALA A 43 -3.18 8.17 -2.45
C ALA A 43 -2.30 8.03 -1.19
N GLY A 44 -2.75 7.26 -0.20
CA GLY A 44 -1.96 6.98 1.00
C GLY A 44 -0.73 6.11 0.75
N VAL A 45 -0.78 5.17 -0.20
CA VAL A 45 0.38 4.38 -0.65
C VAL A 45 1.39 5.28 -1.37
N ARG A 46 0.93 6.20 -2.23
CA ARG A 46 1.82 7.20 -2.86
C ARG A 46 2.52 8.09 -1.83
N LEU A 47 1.80 8.54 -0.80
CA LEU A 47 2.40 9.29 0.30
C LEU A 47 3.41 8.46 1.10
N ALA A 48 3.18 7.16 1.27
CA ALA A 48 4.14 6.27 1.93
C ALA A 48 5.44 6.15 1.12
N ALA A 49 5.33 6.08 -0.22
CA ALA A 49 6.49 6.06 -1.11
C ALA A 49 7.26 7.40 -1.08
N GLN A 50 6.54 8.53 -1.11
CA GLN A 50 7.15 9.87 -1.02
C GLN A 50 7.86 10.12 0.31
N ARG A 51 7.39 9.49 1.40
CA ARG A 51 8.00 9.57 2.73
C ARG A 51 9.06 8.49 2.97
N GLU A 52 9.47 7.78 1.92
CA GLU A 52 10.48 6.74 1.99
C GLU A 52 10.16 5.65 3.02
N LEU A 53 8.86 5.35 3.23
CA LEU A 53 8.43 4.24 4.09
C LEU A 53 8.36 2.91 3.33
N ILE A 54 8.20 3.00 2.02
CA ILE A 54 8.19 1.89 1.05
C ILE A 54 8.81 2.41 -0.25
N ARG A 55 9.31 1.52 -1.11
CA ARG A 55 9.76 1.84 -2.47
C ARG A 55 8.88 1.10 -3.48
N ILE A 56 8.52 1.74 -4.60
CA ILE A 56 7.76 1.09 -5.68
C ILE A 56 8.64 1.05 -6.92
N ASN A 57 9.11 -0.14 -7.30
CA ASN A 57 9.97 -0.37 -8.46
C ASN A 57 9.30 -1.38 -9.40
N ALA A 58 9.22 -1.05 -10.69
CA ALA A 58 8.60 -1.91 -11.71
C ALA A 58 7.19 -2.44 -11.32
N GLY A 59 6.40 -1.62 -10.63
CA GLY A 59 5.05 -1.98 -10.17
C GLY A 59 5.00 -2.87 -8.91
N LYS A 60 6.14 -3.17 -8.29
CA LYS A 60 6.23 -3.94 -7.04
C LYS A 60 6.68 -3.06 -5.88
N ALA A 61 6.10 -3.29 -4.71
CA ALA A 61 6.44 -2.55 -3.50
C ALA A 61 7.45 -3.32 -2.63
N THR A 62 8.50 -2.64 -2.18
CA THR A 62 9.57 -3.18 -1.32
C THR A 62 9.85 -2.25 -0.15
N LEU A 63 10.61 -2.73 0.83
CA LEU A 63 11.14 -1.86 1.87
C LEU A 63 12.27 -0.97 1.30
N PRO A 64 12.43 0.26 1.81
CA PRO A 64 13.62 1.06 1.57
C PRO A 64 14.82 0.44 2.31
N ASP A 65 16.02 0.62 1.76
CA ASP A 65 17.29 0.20 2.37
C ASP A 65 17.63 1.00 3.64
#